data_AF-P58867-F1
#
_entry.id   AF-P58867-F1
#
_cell.length_a   1.000
_cell.length_b   1.000
_cell.length_c   1.000
_cell.angle_alpha   90.00
_cell.angle_beta   90.00
_cell.angle_gamma   90.00
#
_symmetry.space_group_name_H-M   'P 1'
#
loop_
_entity.id
_entity.type
_entity.pdbx_description
1 polymer ?
#
loop_
_entity_poly.entity_id
_entity_poly.type
_entity_poly.pdbx_seq_one_letter_code
_entity_poly.pdbx_strand_id
1 'polypeptide(L)'
;MANQEIFDKLTNAIATQNVAGCAQLAQEALDAGISPLDIITKGLSPGMKIIGDKFEAAEVFLPQIMMSAKAMEAAMKVLTPELEKTKVEGEEGTGLAITFVAEGDIHDIGHRLVTTMLGANGFDILDLGTDVLNETVVEEAAKHKGEKVLLVGSALMTTSMLGQKDLMDRLREENLRDSVKCMFGGAPVSSKWIDEIGADATAENAAEAAKVALNIMK
;
A
#
# COMPACT_ATOMS: atom_id res chain seq x y z
N MET A 1 -13.44 19.65 -16.17
CA MET A 1 -12.53 19.86 -17.32
C MET A 1 -11.13 20.22 -16.85
N ALA A 2 -10.92 21.29 -16.07
CA ALA A 2 -9.58 21.73 -15.64
C ALA A 2 -8.73 20.63 -14.99
N ASN A 3 -9.27 19.88 -14.02
CA ASN A 3 -8.49 18.82 -13.35
C ASN A 3 -8.20 17.61 -14.26
N GLN A 4 -9.04 17.36 -15.27
CA GLN A 4 -8.86 16.21 -16.17
C GLN A 4 -7.58 16.37 -16.98
N GLU A 5 -7.27 17.57 -17.46
CA GLU A 5 -6.03 17.82 -18.21
C GLU A 5 -4.78 17.56 -17.35
N ILE A 6 -4.82 17.90 -16.06
CA ILE A 6 -3.73 17.62 -15.11
C ILE A 6 -3.60 16.10 -14.89
N PHE A 7 -4.72 15.40 -14.70
CA PHE A 7 -4.72 13.94 -14.57
C PHE A 7 -4.16 13.25 -15.82
N ASP A 8 -4.58 13.67 -17.01
CA ASP A 8 -4.10 13.10 -18.28
C ASP A 8 -2.59 13.32 -18.46
N LYS A 9 -2.07 14.49 -18.05
CA LYS A 9 -0.62 14.78 -18.05
C LYS A 9 0.14 13.87 -17.09
N LEU A 10 -0.37 13.67 -15.87
CA LEU A 10 0.21 12.75 -14.88
C LEU A 10 0.22 11.30 -15.39
N THR A 11 -0.91 10.86 -15.94
CA THR A 11 -1.05 9.52 -16.53
C THR A 11 -0.04 9.31 -17.66
N ASN A 12 0.08 10.29 -18.57
CA ASN A 12 1.04 10.24 -19.67
C ASN A 12 2.49 10.25 -19.17
N ALA A 13 2.81 11.08 -18.17
CA ALA A 13 4.15 11.17 -17.62
C ALA A 13 4.62 9.84 -17.02
N ILE A 14 3.75 9.11 -16.32
CA ILE A 14 4.06 7.75 -15.86
C ILE A 14 4.20 6.79 -17.05
N ALA A 15 3.23 6.77 -17.97
CA ALA A 15 3.23 5.86 -19.12
C ALA A 15 4.40 6.07 -20.10
N THR A 16 5.04 7.25 -20.05
CA THR A 16 6.23 7.62 -20.85
C THR A 16 7.51 7.74 -20.01
N GLN A 17 7.49 7.28 -18.76
CA GLN A 17 8.68 7.20 -17.89
C GLN A 17 9.32 8.56 -17.55
N ASN A 18 8.55 9.65 -17.57
CA ASN A 18 9.03 11.00 -17.29
C ASN A 18 9.14 11.26 -15.78
N VAL A 19 10.26 10.87 -15.18
CA VAL A 19 10.51 10.97 -13.73
C VAL A 19 10.45 12.43 -13.24
N ALA A 20 11.17 13.35 -13.89
CA ALA A 20 11.21 14.74 -13.46
C ALA A 20 9.84 15.43 -13.64
N GLY A 21 9.17 15.14 -14.76
CA GLY A 21 7.84 15.67 -15.04
C GLY A 21 6.79 15.18 -14.06
N CYS A 22 6.86 13.94 -13.57
CA CYS A 22 5.90 13.44 -12.57
C CYS A 22 5.95 14.22 -11.26
N ALA A 23 7.15 14.53 -10.75
CA ALA A 23 7.29 15.32 -9.52
C ALA A 23 6.77 16.76 -9.71
N GLN A 24 7.09 17.38 -10.84
CA GLN A 24 6.61 18.73 -11.17
C GLN A 24 5.09 18.78 -11.31
N LEU A 25 4.51 17.85 -12.08
CA LEU A 25 3.06 17.76 -12.27
C LEU A 25 2.32 17.44 -10.97
N ALA A 26 2.92 16.64 -10.07
CA ALA A 26 2.35 16.39 -8.75
C ALA A 26 2.28 17.67 -7.93
N GLN A 27 3.34 18.49 -7.93
CA GLN A 27 3.34 19.79 -7.25
C GLN A 27 2.33 20.76 -7.90
N GLU A 28 2.29 20.86 -9.23
CA GLU A 28 1.31 21.69 -9.94
C GLU A 28 -0.13 21.29 -9.61
N ALA A 29 -0.41 19.99 -9.47
CA ALA A 29 -1.72 19.49 -9.09
C ALA A 29 -2.09 19.86 -7.64
N LEU A 30 -1.13 19.79 -6.72
CA LEU A 30 -1.31 20.27 -5.34
C LEU A 30 -1.59 21.77 -5.30
N ASP A 31 -0.83 22.56 -6.06
CA ASP A 31 -0.99 24.02 -6.15
C ASP A 31 -2.34 24.42 -6.77
N ALA A 32 -2.89 23.56 -7.63
CA ALA A 32 -4.25 23.68 -8.17
C ALA A 32 -5.36 23.26 -7.17
N GLY A 33 -5.01 22.85 -5.95
CA GLY A 33 -5.95 22.45 -4.90
C GLY A 33 -6.53 21.04 -5.09
N ILE A 34 -5.90 20.19 -5.91
CA ILE A 34 -6.31 18.80 -6.07
C ILE A 34 -5.80 17.99 -4.88
N SER A 35 -6.66 17.13 -4.33
CA SER A 35 -6.26 16.28 -3.19
C SER A 35 -5.15 15.30 -3.59
N PRO A 36 -4.18 15.00 -2.69
CA PRO A 36 -3.13 14.03 -2.99
C PRO A 36 -3.67 12.66 -3.40
N LEU A 37 -4.77 12.22 -2.79
CA LEU A 37 -5.43 10.96 -3.13
C LEU A 37 -6.02 10.98 -4.55
N ASP A 38 -6.62 12.09 -4.98
CA ASP A 38 -7.10 12.22 -6.37
C ASP A 38 -5.94 12.23 -7.36
N ILE A 39 -4.82 12.90 -7.04
CA ILE A 39 -3.61 12.90 -7.88
C ILE A 39 -3.10 11.48 -8.09
N ILE A 40 -3.03 10.69 -7.01
CA ILE A 40 -2.62 9.29 -7.06
C ILE A 40 -3.61 8.46 -7.87
N THR A 41 -4.88 8.43 -7.46
CA THR A 41 -5.87 7.48 -7.98
C THR A 41 -6.34 7.80 -9.40
N LYS A 42 -6.44 9.09 -9.76
CA LYS A 42 -6.97 9.55 -11.06
C LYS A 42 -5.87 9.99 -12.03
N GLY A 43 -4.68 10.34 -11.52
CA GLY A 43 -3.56 10.78 -12.35
C GLY A 43 -2.47 9.72 -12.50
N LEU A 44 -1.89 9.25 -11.39
CA LEU A 44 -0.69 8.40 -11.42
C LEU A 44 -0.99 6.91 -11.62
N SER A 45 -1.94 6.36 -10.85
CA SER A 45 -2.33 4.95 -10.90
C SER A 45 -2.80 4.49 -12.29
N PRO A 46 -3.59 5.28 -13.06
CA PRO A 46 -3.93 4.90 -14.44
C PRO A 46 -2.70 4.79 -15.34
N GLY A 47 -1.69 5.65 -15.16
CA GLY A 47 -0.43 5.56 -15.88
C GLY A 47 0.34 4.28 -15.54
N MET A 48 0.34 3.89 -14.27
CA MET A 48 0.97 2.64 -13.83
C MET A 48 0.25 1.41 -14.39
N LYS A 49 -1.09 1.46 -14.49
CA LYS A 49 -1.88 0.43 -15.16
C LYS A 49 -1.50 0.31 -16.64
N ILE A 50 -1.43 1.43 -17.36
CA ILE A 50 -1.07 1.42 -18.80
C ILE A 50 0.29 0.78 -19.04
N ILE A 51 1.31 1.13 -18.23
CA ILE A 51 2.64 0.54 -18.44
C ILE A 51 2.65 -0.95 -18.06
N GLY A 52 1.90 -1.35 -17.02
CA GLY A 52 1.69 -2.76 -16.66
C GLY A 52 1.07 -3.57 -17.80
N ASP A 53 -0.05 -3.08 -18.35
CA ASP A 53 -0.74 -3.69 -19.50
C ASP A 53 0.21 -3.84 -20.71
N LYS A 54 1.05 -2.83 -20.99
CA LYS A 54 2.06 -2.90 -22.05
C LYS A 54 3.15 -3.93 -21.79
N PHE A 55 3.55 -4.12 -20.53
CA PHE A 55 4.54 -5.12 -20.16
C PHE A 55 3.99 -6.54 -20.31
N GLU A 56 2.74 -6.76 -19.89
CA GLU A 56 2.02 -8.02 -20.12
C GLU A 56 1.85 -8.33 -21.61
N ALA A 57 1.60 -7.30 -22.42
CA ALA A 57 1.54 -7.39 -23.88
C ALA A 57 2.92 -7.50 -24.57
N ALA A 58 4.02 -7.51 -23.80
CA ALA A 58 5.40 -7.50 -24.30
C ALA A 58 5.75 -6.32 -25.24
N GLU A 59 5.03 -5.21 -25.12
CA GLU A 59 5.30 -3.96 -25.86
C GLU A 59 6.42 -3.13 -25.21
N VAL A 60 6.60 -3.31 -23.90
CA VAL A 60 7.71 -2.74 -23.13
C VAL A 60 8.39 -3.83 -22.32
N PHE A 61 9.60 -3.55 -21.86
CA PHE A 61 10.36 -4.48 -21.05
C PHE A 61 10.56 -3.94 -19.63
N LEU A 62 11.22 -4.75 -18.80
CA LEU A 62 11.48 -4.43 -17.40
C LEU A 62 12.11 -3.04 -17.18
N PRO A 63 13.06 -2.54 -18.00
CA PRO A 63 13.62 -1.20 -17.81
C PRO A 63 12.57 -0.07 -17.84
N GLN A 64 11.58 -0.13 -18.74
CA GLN A 64 10.53 0.88 -18.84
C GLN A 64 9.59 0.85 -17.64
N ILE A 65 9.29 -0.35 -17.12
CA ILE A 65 8.52 -0.52 -15.88
C ILE A 65 9.29 0.08 -14.71
N MET A 66 10.58 -0.22 -14.57
CA MET A 66 11.42 0.31 -13.51
C MET A 66 11.51 1.84 -13.56
N MET A 67 11.58 2.44 -14.75
CA MET A 67 11.57 3.90 -14.87
C MET A 67 10.21 4.52 -14.52
N SER A 68 9.11 3.84 -14.85
CA SER A 68 7.76 4.28 -14.46
C SER A 68 7.57 4.20 -12.94
N ALA A 69 8.09 3.15 -12.30
CA ALA A 69 8.13 3.04 -10.85
C ALA A 69 8.92 4.20 -10.22
N LYS A 70 10.09 4.54 -10.74
CA LYS A 70 10.86 5.72 -10.28
C LYS A 70 10.10 7.04 -10.45
N ALA A 71 9.32 7.17 -11.52
CA ALA A 71 8.49 8.34 -11.76
C ALA A 71 7.34 8.44 -10.74
N MET A 72 6.70 7.31 -10.43
CA MET A 72 5.72 7.19 -9.35
C MET A 72 6.33 7.54 -7.99
N GLU A 73 7.51 7.00 -7.66
CA GLU A 73 8.22 7.32 -6.42
C GLU A 73 8.58 8.81 -6.31
N ALA A 74 8.96 9.45 -7.42
CA ALA A 74 9.26 10.87 -7.45
C ALA A 74 8.01 11.73 -7.15
N ALA A 75 6.85 11.34 -7.69
CA ALA A 75 5.58 11.98 -7.35
C ALA A 75 5.16 11.70 -5.90
N MET A 76 5.31 10.46 -5.42
CA MET A 76 5.00 10.10 -4.03
C MET A 76 5.82 10.91 -3.03
N LYS A 77 7.10 11.21 -3.31
CA LYS A 77 7.92 12.10 -2.46
C LYS A 77 7.34 13.51 -2.28
N VAL A 78 6.59 13.99 -3.26
CA VAL A 78 5.91 15.30 -3.20
C VAL A 78 4.58 15.17 -2.45
N LEU A 79 3.86 14.06 -2.65
CA LEU A 79 2.50 13.86 -2.15
C LEU A 79 2.44 13.33 -0.71
N THR A 80 3.40 12.51 -0.29
CA THR A 80 3.46 11.91 1.06
C THR A 80 3.41 12.97 2.16
N PRO A 81 4.22 14.05 2.14
CA PRO A 81 4.13 15.10 3.16
C PRO A 81 2.75 15.75 3.25
N GLU A 82 2.01 15.84 2.15
CA GLU A 82 0.65 16.40 2.15
C GLU A 82 -0.38 15.42 2.72
N LEU A 83 -0.21 14.12 2.45
CA LEU A 83 -1.02 13.07 3.08
C LEU A 83 -0.81 13.07 4.60
N GLU A 84 0.43 13.21 5.07
CA GLU A 84 0.77 13.22 6.50
C GLU A 84 0.22 14.45 7.24
N LYS A 85 -0.02 15.58 6.56
CA LYS A 85 -0.69 16.74 7.17
C LYS A 85 -2.13 16.47 7.57
N THR A 86 -2.75 15.42 7.02
CA THR A 86 -4.08 14.98 7.44
C THR A 86 -4.05 14.15 8.72
N LYS A 87 -2.89 14.02 9.37
CA LYS A 87 -2.73 13.27 10.61
C LYS A 87 -3.70 13.75 11.68
N VAL A 88 -4.59 12.85 12.08
CA VAL A 88 -5.44 13.02 13.25
C VAL A 88 -4.78 12.36 14.46
N GLU A 89 -5.09 12.86 15.66
CA GLU A 89 -4.77 12.13 16.88
C GLU A 89 -5.53 10.80 16.86
N GLY A 90 -4.88 9.72 17.30
CA GLY A 90 -5.50 8.41 17.39
C GLY A 90 -6.71 8.45 18.32
N GLU A 91 -7.85 7.96 17.84
CA GLU A 91 -9.01 7.73 18.69
C GLU A 91 -8.72 6.56 19.66
N GLU A 92 -9.43 6.52 20.79
CA GLU A 92 -9.34 5.40 21.72
C GLU A 92 -9.59 4.08 20.97
N GLY A 93 -8.55 3.25 20.86
CA GLY A 93 -8.60 1.98 20.14
C GLY A 93 -7.76 1.89 18.87
N THR A 94 -7.17 2.98 18.37
CA THR A 94 -6.07 2.90 17.39
C THR A 94 -4.86 2.22 18.04
N GLY A 95 -4.26 1.27 17.34
CA GLY A 95 -3.15 0.44 17.85
C GLY A 95 -1.90 0.54 16.98
N LEU A 96 -1.01 -0.43 17.16
CA LEU A 96 0.19 -0.60 16.35
C LEU A 96 -0.16 -1.29 15.03
N ALA A 97 0.14 -0.66 13.90
CA ALA A 97 0.14 -1.29 12.60
C ALA A 97 1.56 -1.74 12.23
N ILE A 98 1.76 -3.06 12.14
CA ILE A 98 2.98 -3.67 11.64
C ILE A 98 2.78 -3.91 10.15
N THR A 99 3.46 -3.12 9.32
CA THR A 99 3.28 -3.14 7.87
C THR A 99 4.46 -3.85 7.20
N PHE A 100 4.21 -4.64 6.17
CA PHE A 100 5.28 -5.34 5.43
C PHE A 100 4.86 -5.72 4.00
N VAL A 101 5.83 -5.91 3.12
CA VAL A 101 5.66 -6.62 1.85
C VAL A 101 6.16 -8.06 2.01
N ALA A 102 5.34 -9.01 1.58
CA ALA A 102 5.57 -10.44 1.77
C ALA A 102 6.91 -10.92 1.17
N GLU A 103 7.42 -12.02 1.71
CA GLU A 103 8.65 -12.68 1.25
C GLU A 103 8.69 -12.87 -0.27
N GLY A 104 9.86 -12.60 -0.85
CA GLY A 104 10.12 -12.66 -2.28
C GLY A 104 9.53 -11.49 -3.08
N ASP A 105 8.86 -10.53 -2.44
CA ASP A 105 8.19 -9.41 -3.10
C ASP A 105 8.77 -8.05 -2.69
N ILE A 106 9.00 -7.23 -3.71
CA ILE A 106 9.63 -5.91 -3.59
C ILE A 106 8.69 -4.76 -4.01
N HIS A 107 7.45 -5.07 -4.38
CA HIS A 107 6.51 -4.07 -4.88
C HIS A 107 5.86 -3.28 -3.74
N ASP A 108 6.42 -2.11 -3.44
CA ASP A 108 6.14 -1.38 -2.19
C ASP A 108 5.40 -0.04 -2.34
N ILE A 109 5.11 0.41 -3.55
CA ILE A 109 4.44 1.71 -3.78
C ILE A 109 3.08 1.75 -3.07
N GLY A 110 2.27 0.70 -3.23
CA GLY A 110 0.98 0.58 -2.57
C GLY A 110 1.11 0.41 -1.06
N HIS A 111 2.07 -0.40 -0.62
CA HIS A 111 2.43 -0.60 0.79
C HIS A 111 2.76 0.72 1.49
N ARG A 112 3.72 1.49 0.96
CA ARG A 112 4.12 2.80 1.51
C ARG A 112 2.94 3.77 1.59
N LEU A 113 2.07 3.78 0.58
CA LEU A 113 0.87 4.62 0.59
C LEU A 113 -0.12 4.19 1.67
N VAL A 114 -0.38 2.89 1.83
CA VAL A 114 -1.23 2.35 2.90
C VAL A 114 -0.63 2.68 4.28
N THR A 115 0.67 2.46 4.46
CA THR A 115 1.41 2.80 5.69
C THR A 115 1.28 4.29 6.03
N THR A 116 1.45 5.18 5.04
CA THR A 116 1.24 6.63 5.19
C THR A 116 -0.19 6.95 5.63
N MET A 117 -1.18 6.32 4.98
CA MET A 117 -2.59 6.52 5.29
C MET A 117 -2.98 6.03 6.67
N LEU A 118 -2.44 4.89 7.12
CA LEU A 118 -2.66 4.38 8.48
C LEU A 118 -2.07 5.35 9.52
N GLY A 119 -0.84 5.82 9.32
CA GLY A 119 -0.20 6.79 10.22
C GLY A 119 -0.97 8.12 10.29
N ALA A 120 -1.49 8.58 9.14
CA ALA A 120 -2.36 9.76 9.09
C ALA A 120 -3.72 9.53 9.79
N ASN A 121 -4.16 8.27 9.95
CA ASN A 121 -5.38 7.92 10.68
C ASN A 121 -5.11 7.48 12.13
N GLY A 122 -3.94 7.84 12.68
CA GLY A 122 -3.66 7.71 14.11
C GLY A 122 -3.06 6.37 14.56
N PHE A 123 -2.73 5.46 13.63
CA PHE A 123 -1.97 4.25 13.97
C PHE A 123 -0.51 4.58 14.30
N ASP A 124 0.04 3.91 15.32
CA ASP A 124 1.49 3.79 15.46
C ASP A 124 2.00 2.84 14.37
N ILE A 125 3.10 3.20 13.72
CA ILE A 125 3.59 2.48 12.54
C ILE A 125 4.92 1.79 12.87
N LEU A 126 4.96 0.48 12.65
CA LEU A 126 6.18 -0.29 12.53
C LEU A 126 6.26 -0.89 11.13
N ASP A 127 7.04 -0.24 10.26
CA ASP A 127 7.24 -0.71 8.89
C ASP A 127 8.46 -1.65 8.82
N LEU A 128 8.22 -2.92 8.49
CA LEU A 128 9.26 -3.92 8.30
C LEU A 128 9.87 -3.88 6.89
N GLY A 129 9.30 -3.08 5.98
CA GLY A 129 9.81 -2.91 4.63
C GLY A 129 9.38 -4.02 3.68
N THR A 130 10.31 -4.45 2.82
CA THR A 130 10.06 -5.41 1.73
C THR A 130 10.79 -6.72 1.92
N ASP A 131 10.35 -7.77 1.22
CA ASP A 131 10.95 -9.11 1.27
C ASP A 131 11.02 -9.65 2.72
N VAL A 132 9.90 -9.51 3.45
CA VAL A 132 9.85 -9.81 4.87
C VAL A 132 9.43 -11.27 5.07
N LEU A 133 10.30 -12.04 5.72
CA LEU A 133 10.01 -13.42 6.13
C LEU A 133 8.81 -13.46 7.08
N ASN A 134 7.94 -14.45 6.92
CA ASN A 134 6.82 -14.68 7.83
C ASN A 134 7.27 -14.86 9.28
N GLU A 135 8.43 -15.49 9.50
CA GLU A 135 9.04 -15.63 10.83
C GLU A 135 9.31 -14.28 11.48
N THR A 136 9.89 -13.32 10.74
CA THR A 136 10.11 -11.95 11.23
C THR A 136 8.80 -11.27 11.64
N VAL A 137 7.73 -11.45 10.87
CA VAL A 137 6.42 -10.88 11.19
C VAL A 137 5.85 -11.49 12.47
N VAL A 138 5.97 -12.82 12.64
CA VAL A 138 5.50 -13.54 13.83
C VAL A 138 6.29 -13.15 15.07
N GLU A 139 7.62 -13.07 14.96
CA GLU A 139 8.49 -12.60 16.05
C GLU A 139 8.14 -11.18 16.49
N GLU A 140 7.89 -10.28 15.55
CA GLU A 140 7.52 -8.91 15.88
C GLU A 140 6.14 -8.82 16.52
N ALA A 141 5.15 -9.55 15.99
CA ALA A 141 3.84 -9.67 16.61
C ALA A 141 3.92 -10.21 18.05
N ALA A 142 4.82 -11.18 18.30
CA ALA A 142 5.03 -11.75 19.63
C ALA A 142 5.61 -10.75 20.64
N LYS A 143 6.49 -9.82 20.20
CA LYS A 143 7.06 -8.76 21.06
C LYS A 143 5.99 -7.80 21.57
N HIS A 144 4.92 -7.60 20.79
CA HIS A 144 3.81 -6.69 21.09
C HIS A 144 2.57 -7.43 21.64
N LYS A 145 2.74 -8.65 22.15
CA LYS A 145 1.64 -9.43 22.72
C LYS A 145 0.97 -8.71 23.89
N GLY A 146 -0.33 -8.52 23.81
CA GLY A 146 -1.14 -7.78 24.80
C GLY A 146 -1.45 -6.33 24.38
N GLU A 147 -0.82 -5.84 23.32
CA GLU A 147 -1.17 -4.58 22.67
C GLU A 147 -2.23 -4.80 21.58
N LYS A 148 -2.89 -3.71 21.14
CA LYS A 148 -3.74 -3.75 19.95
C LYS A 148 -2.86 -3.74 18.70
N VAL A 149 -2.69 -4.89 18.06
CA VAL A 149 -1.82 -5.03 16.87
C VAL A 149 -2.63 -5.35 15.62
N LEU A 150 -2.32 -4.62 14.54
CA LEU A 150 -2.79 -4.85 13.18
C LEU A 150 -1.60 -5.24 12.30
N LEU A 151 -1.60 -6.44 11.74
CA LEU A 151 -0.68 -6.86 10.70
C LEU A 151 -1.23 -6.41 9.34
N VAL A 152 -0.43 -5.70 8.55
CA VAL A 152 -0.80 -5.19 7.22
C VAL A 152 0.19 -5.68 6.18
N GLY A 153 -0.16 -6.75 5.47
CA GLY A 153 0.72 -7.38 4.49
C GLY A 153 0.34 -7.03 3.04
N SER A 154 1.32 -6.63 2.24
CA SER A 154 1.18 -6.41 0.80
C SER A 154 1.81 -7.55 -0.01
N ALA A 155 1.12 -8.01 -1.05
CA ALA A 155 1.66 -8.95 -2.03
C ALA A 155 1.13 -8.61 -3.43
N LEU A 156 2.00 -8.22 -4.36
CA LEU A 156 1.62 -7.94 -5.74
C LEU A 156 1.75 -9.17 -6.64
N MET A 157 2.52 -10.18 -6.23
CA MET A 157 2.67 -11.42 -6.97
C MET A 157 1.79 -12.53 -6.39
N THR A 158 1.27 -13.41 -7.25
CA THR A 158 0.49 -14.58 -6.80
C THR A 158 1.34 -15.52 -5.94
N THR A 159 2.64 -15.62 -6.19
CA THR A 159 3.57 -16.43 -5.40
C THR A 159 3.78 -15.88 -3.99
N SER A 160 3.95 -14.56 -3.85
CA SER A 160 4.10 -13.92 -2.53
C SER A 160 2.78 -13.88 -1.76
N MET A 161 1.64 -13.78 -2.46
CA MET A 161 0.31 -13.89 -1.85
C MET A 161 0.12 -15.23 -1.11
N LEU A 162 0.63 -16.35 -1.64
CA LEU A 162 0.53 -17.65 -0.98
C LEU A 162 1.24 -17.67 0.38
N GLY A 163 2.29 -16.85 0.55
CA GLY A 163 2.98 -16.66 1.83
C GLY A 163 2.08 -16.10 2.93
N GLN A 164 1.02 -15.38 2.59
CA GLN A 164 0.04 -14.88 3.57
C GLN A 164 -0.67 -16.04 4.28
N LYS A 165 -0.94 -17.15 3.58
CA LYS A 165 -1.53 -18.34 4.22
C LYS A 165 -0.56 -18.95 5.25
N ASP A 166 0.70 -19.10 4.87
CA ASP A 166 1.75 -19.62 5.76
C ASP A 166 1.91 -18.73 7.01
N LEU A 167 1.88 -17.41 6.85
CA LEU A 167 1.86 -16.47 7.97
C LEU A 167 0.67 -16.73 8.91
N MET A 168 -0.53 -16.89 8.35
CA MET A 168 -1.73 -17.16 9.14
C MET A 168 -1.66 -18.48 9.89
N ASP A 169 -1.05 -19.51 9.28
CA ASP A 169 -0.84 -20.80 9.93
C ASP A 169 0.17 -20.71 11.07
N ARG A 170 1.31 -20.02 10.86
CA ARG A 170 2.31 -19.77 11.92
C ARG A 170 1.75 -18.97 13.10
N LEU A 171 0.94 -17.94 12.83
CA LEU A 171 0.25 -17.19 13.89
C LEU A 171 -0.66 -18.09 14.74
N ARG A 172 -1.27 -19.14 14.15
CA ARG A 172 -2.08 -20.12 14.89
C ARG A 172 -1.19 -21.06 15.70
N GLU A 173 -0.12 -21.57 15.11
CA GLU A 173 0.84 -22.47 15.77
C GLU A 173 1.45 -21.81 17.02
N GLU A 174 1.78 -20.52 16.94
CA GLU A 174 2.33 -19.74 18.05
C GLU A 174 1.26 -19.17 19.02
N ASN A 175 -0.02 -19.50 18.82
CA ASN A 175 -1.16 -18.99 19.61
C ASN A 175 -1.21 -17.44 19.66
N LEU A 176 -0.86 -16.79 18.55
CA LEU A 176 -0.89 -15.33 18.37
C LEU A 176 -2.06 -14.85 17.51
N ARG A 177 -2.67 -15.73 16.69
CA ARG A 177 -3.73 -15.37 15.74
C ARG A 177 -4.87 -14.57 16.37
N ASP A 178 -5.32 -14.95 17.56
CA ASP A 178 -6.44 -14.28 18.23
C ASP A 178 -6.03 -12.96 18.92
N SER A 179 -4.73 -12.70 19.06
CA SER A 179 -4.19 -11.47 19.66
C SER A 179 -3.93 -10.36 18.65
N VAL A 180 -4.07 -10.64 17.34
CA VAL A 180 -3.79 -9.68 16.27
C VAL A 180 -4.94 -9.63 15.26
N LYS A 181 -5.10 -8.48 14.61
CA LYS A 181 -5.90 -8.35 13.39
C LYS A 181 -5.01 -8.46 12.17
N CYS A 182 -5.47 -9.12 11.13
CA CYS A 182 -4.71 -9.31 9.89
C CYS A 182 -5.45 -8.73 8.70
N MET A 183 -4.85 -7.71 8.06
CA MET A 183 -5.31 -7.15 6.80
C MET A 183 -4.28 -7.44 5.71
N PHE A 184 -4.74 -7.93 4.56
CA PHE A 184 -3.87 -8.20 3.41
C PHE A 184 -4.36 -7.50 2.15
N GLY A 185 -3.44 -7.05 1.30
CA GLY A 185 -3.75 -6.35 0.07
C GLY A 185 -2.77 -6.63 -1.07
N GLY A 186 -3.08 -6.06 -2.22
CA GLY A 186 -2.34 -6.22 -3.47
C GLY A 186 -3.21 -6.83 -4.58
N ALA A 187 -2.78 -6.69 -5.84
CA ALA A 187 -3.57 -7.08 -7.01
C ALA A 187 -4.16 -8.51 -7.00
N PRO A 188 -3.44 -9.55 -6.54
CA PRO A 188 -4.00 -10.91 -6.51
C PRO A 188 -4.91 -11.18 -5.30
N VAL A 189 -4.91 -10.31 -4.27
CA VAL A 189 -5.66 -10.50 -3.03
C VAL A 189 -7.14 -10.16 -3.25
N SER A 190 -8.03 -11.09 -2.91
CA SER A 190 -9.48 -10.91 -3.00
C SER A 190 -10.15 -11.20 -1.65
N SER A 191 -11.38 -10.72 -1.44
CA SER A 191 -12.15 -11.05 -0.23
C SER A 191 -12.30 -12.57 -0.03
N LYS A 192 -12.47 -13.32 -1.13
CA LYS A 192 -12.51 -14.79 -1.09
C LYS A 192 -11.20 -15.39 -0.55
N TRP A 193 -10.05 -14.82 -0.92
CA TRP A 193 -8.76 -15.25 -0.39
C TRP A 193 -8.62 -14.95 1.10
N ILE A 194 -9.06 -13.76 1.54
CA ILE A 194 -9.09 -13.38 2.96
C ILE A 194 -9.92 -14.38 3.78
N ASP A 195 -11.12 -14.73 3.29
CA ASP A 195 -11.98 -15.73 3.92
C ASP A 195 -11.32 -17.11 3.97
N GLU A 196 -10.66 -17.52 2.88
CA GLU A 196 -9.98 -18.82 2.76
C GLU A 196 -8.83 -18.97 3.76
N ILE A 197 -8.01 -17.93 3.95
CA ILE A 197 -6.87 -17.97 4.87
C ILE A 197 -7.26 -17.62 6.31
N GLY A 198 -8.49 -17.16 6.54
CA GLY A 198 -9.01 -16.74 7.84
C GLY A 198 -8.38 -15.45 8.37
N ALA A 199 -8.10 -14.50 7.48
CA ALA A 199 -7.68 -13.14 7.81
C ALA A 199 -8.90 -12.24 8.09
N ASP A 200 -8.68 -11.02 8.56
CA ASP A 200 -9.77 -10.15 9.01
C ASP A 200 -10.31 -9.23 7.90
N ALA A 201 -9.45 -8.74 7.00
CA ALA A 201 -9.89 -7.85 5.93
C ALA A 201 -8.94 -7.72 4.73
N THR A 202 -9.46 -7.11 3.67
CA THR A 202 -8.73 -6.53 2.53
C THR A 202 -9.40 -5.21 2.13
N ALA A 203 -8.76 -4.41 1.28
CA ALA A 203 -9.29 -3.15 0.77
C ALA A 203 -8.82 -2.93 -0.67
N GLU A 204 -9.63 -2.26 -1.49
CA GLU A 204 -9.33 -2.03 -2.91
C GLU A 204 -8.25 -0.96 -3.12
N ASN A 205 -8.14 -0.01 -2.19
CA ASN A 205 -7.19 1.10 -2.26
C ASN A 205 -6.79 1.60 -0.86
N ALA A 206 -5.77 2.45 -0.80
CA ALA A 206 -5.21 2.91 0.47
C ALA A 206 -6.17 3.75 1.32
N ALA A 207 -7.06 4.52 0.70
CA ALA A 207 -8.05 5.31 1.44
C ALA A 207 -9.11 4.42 2.08
N GLU A 208 -9.50 3.33 1.41
CA GLU A 208 -10.36 2.31 1.98
C GLU A 208 -9.62 1.49 3.05
N ALA A 209 -8.36 1.14 2.82
CA ALA A 209 -7.54 0.37 3.77
C ALA A 209 -7.49 1.02 5.15
N ALA A 210 -7.29 2.35 5.22
CA ALA A 210 -7.31 3.08 6.49
C ALA A 210 -8.68 3.01 7.19
N LYS A 211 -9.78 3.12 6.46
CA LYS A 211 -11.15 3.03 7.02
C LYS A 211 -11.46 1.62 7.51
N VAL A 212 -11.08 0.60 6.73
CA VAL A 212 -11.27 -0.81 7.07
C VAL A 212 -10.44 -1.16 8.31
N ALA A 213 -9.18 -0.72 8.37
CA ALA A 213 -8.31 -0.89 9.53
C ALA A 213 -8.93 -0.31 10.81
N LEU A 214 -9.45 0.92 10.76
CA LEU A 214 -10.15 1.52 11.90
C LEU A 214 -11.38 0.71 12.32
N ASN A 215 -12.12 0.13 11.38
CA ASN A 215 -13.34 -0.62 11.68
C ASN A 215 -13.06 -1.98 12.34
N ILE A 216 -12.01 -2.69 11.93
CA ILE A 216 -11.67 -4.01 12.50
C ILE A 216 -10.91 -3.92 13.84
N MET A 217 -10.43 -2.73 14.20
CA MET A 217 -9.68 -2.47 15.45
C MET A 217 -10.55 -1.92 16.60
N LYS A 218 -11.80 -1.56 16.30
CA LYS A 218 -12.83 -1.20 17.29
C LYS A 218 -13.25 -2.44 18.09
#